data_AF-A0A9W6XLH6-F1
#
_entry.id   AF-A0A9W6XLH6-F1
#
_cell.length_a   1.000
_cell.length_b   1.000
_cell.length_c   1.000
_cell.angle_alpha   90.00
_cell.angle_beta   90.00
_cell.angle_gamma   90.00
#
_symmetry.space_group_name_H-M   'P 1'
#
loop_
_entity.id
_entity.type
_entity.pdbx_description
1 polymer ?
#
loop_
_entity_poly.entity_id
_entity_poly.type
_entity_poly.pdbx_seq_one_letter_code
_entity_poly.pdbx_strand_id
1 'polypeptide(L)'
;MFLMRPQADIPIVTMSINDRMFDAAHHFELGKALAPLRDEDTLIITSGQATHNMYADWFPEGHPIEPWALEFQIWLDKTLSSASTQTYKERMDSAIAWKKAPNASIYHRTPDHFTTFVVAAGAGMEEDHPAAEKLNGGWGLGHMSFANYAWGVGQ
;
A
#
# COMPACT_ATOMS: atom_id res chain seq x y z
N MET A 1 -14.58 -2.70 7.95
CA MET A 1 -14.99 -3.85 8.79
C MET A 1 -16.31 -4.48 8.37
N PHE A 2 -17.40 -3.75 8.11
CA PHE A 2 -18.68 -4.38 7.76
C PHE A 2 -18.63 -5.38 6.59
N LEU A 3 -17.79 -5.14 5.57
CA LEU A 3 -17.58 -6.08 4.46
C LEU A 3 -16.70 -7.29 4.80
N MET A 4 -15.73 -7.13 5.71
CA MET A 4 -14.75 -8.18 6.06
C MET A 4 -15.22 -9.03 7.26
N ARG A 5 -15.88 -8.40 8.24
CA ARG A 5 -16.37 -9.01 9.48
C ARG A 5 -17.66 -8.30 9.92
N PRO A 6 -18.83 -8.67 9.36
CA PRO A 6 -20.12 -8.05 9.68
C PRO A 6 -20.51 -8.15 11.17
N GLN A 7 -20.03 -9.19 11.87
CA GLN A 7 -20.35 -9.46 13.27
C GLN A 7 -19.78 -8.41 14.23
N ALA A 8 -18.78 -7.64 13.82
CA ALA A 8 -18.12 -6.60 14.61
C ALA A 8 -17.66 -7.07 16.01
N ASP A 9 -17.21 -8.33 16.08
CA ASP A 9 -16.80 -9.03 17.30
C ASP A 9 -15.29 -9.00 17.57
N ILE A 10 -14.54 -8.27 16.74
CA ILE A 10 -13.09 -8.06 16.89
C ILE A 10 -12.87 -6.61 17.38
N PRO A 11 -12.17 -6.39 18.51
CA PRO A 11 -11.81 -5.04 18.97
C PRO A 11 -10.97 -4.29 17.94
N ILE A 12 -11.24 -2.99 17.79
CA ILE A 12 -10.53 -2.14 16.82
C ILE A 12 -9.91 -0.96 17.55
N VAL A 13 -8.62 -0.76 17.32
CA VAL A 13 -7.92 0.48 17.67
C VAL A 13 -7.64 1.25 16.38
N THR A 14 -8.05 2.50 16.34
CA THR A 14 -7.81 3.39 15.19
C THR A 14 -6.59 4.25 15.46
N MET A 15 -5.68 4.33 14.49
CA MET A 15 -4.52 5.21 14.53
C MET A 15 -4.50 6.10 13.28
N SER A 16 -4.37 7.40 13.49
CA SER A 16 -4.23 8.37 12.41
C SER A 16 -2.78 8.49 11.95
N ILE A 17 -2.58 8.80 10.67
CA ILE A 17 -1.28 9.10 10.09
C ILE A 17 -1.12 10.62 9.97
N ASN A 18 0.05 11.15 10.35
CA ASN A 18 0.36 12.58 10.28
C ASN A 18 1.33 12.85 9.13
N ASP A 19 0.77 12.89 7.93
CA ASP A 19 1.46 13.13 6.66
C ASP A 19 1.98 14.57 6.48
N ARG A 20 1.60 15.50 7.37
CA ARG A 20 2.08 16.89 7.37
C ARG A 20 3.40 17.08 8.10
N MET A 21 3.65 16.28 9.13
CA MET A 21 4.83 16.42 9.98
C MET A 21 5.92 15.40 9.69
N PHE A 22 5.54 14.24 9.16
CA PHE A 22 6.45 13.11 8.97
C PHE A 22 6.60 12.77 7.49
N ASP A 23 7.80 12.33 7.12
CA ASP A 23 8.09 11.82 5.78
C ASP A 23 7.84 10.31 5.69
N ALA A 24 7.99 9.77 4.49
CA ALA A 24 7.79 8.34 4.25
C ALA A 24 8.75 7.45 5.07
N ALA A 25 9.97 7.90 5.35
CA ALA A 25 10.91 7.14 6.17
C ALA A 25 10.43 7.02 7.62
N HIS A 26 9.91 8.11 8.20
CA HIS A 26 9.29 8.07 9.53
C HIS A 26 8.07 7.15 9.56
N HIS A 27 7.24 7.15 8.52
CA HIS A 27 6.09 6.25 8.43
C HIS A 27 6.48 4.79 8.24
N PHE A 28 7.60 4.51 7.58
CA PHE A 28 8.16 3.16 7.50
C PHE A 28 8.60 2.68 8.89
N GLU A 29 9.33 3.51 9.64
CA GLU A 29 9.75 3.18 11.00
C GLU A 29 8.56 3.04 11.97
N LEU A 30 7.49 3.82 11.77
CA LEU A 30 6.22 3.61 12.49
C LEU A 30 5.66 2.21 12.20
N GLY A 31 5.66 1.78 10.95
CA GLY A 31 5.28 0.41 10.57
C GLY A 31 6.11 -0.63 11.32
N LYS A 32 7.44 -0.48 11.33
CA LYS A 32 8.34 -1.39 12.04
C LYS A 32 8.08 -1.42 13.54
N ALA A 33 7.77 -0.28 14.15
CA ALA A 33 7.41 -0.21 15.57
C ALA A 33 6.10 -0.94 15.89
N LEU A 34 5.19 -1.07 14.92
CA LEU A 34 3.96 -1.84 15.05
C LEU A 34 4.12 -3.32 14.74
N ALA A 35 5.16 -3.71 13.98
CA ALA A 35 5.38 -5.09 13.52
C ALA A 35 5.27 -6.15 14.64
N PRO A 36 5.81 -5.95 15.87
CA PRO A 36 5.70 -6.94 16.94
C PRO A 36 4.26 -7.29 17.33
N LEU A 37 3.28 -6.41 17.09
CA LEU A 37 1.87 -6.71 17.37
C LEU A 37 1.35 -7.89 16.53
N ARG A 38 1.94 -8.16 15.37
CA ARG A 38 1.58 -9.33 14.54
C ARG A 38 1.78 -10.65 15.28
N ASP A 39 2.69 -10.69 16.24
CA ASP A 39 2.98 -11.86 17.07
C ASP A 39 2.04 -11.96 18.30
N GLU A 40 1.20 -10.93 18.51
CA GLU A 40 0.26 -10.79 19.63
C GLU A 40 -1.21 -10.84 19.17
N ASP A 41 -1.54 -11.78 18.27
CA ASP A 41 -2.91 -11.99 17.75
C ASP A 41 -3.56 -10.71 17.18
N THR A 42 -2.75 -9.80 16.64
CA THR A 42 -3.20 -8.51 16.13
C THR A 42 -3.01 -8.39 14.62
N LEU A 43 -4.10 -8.11 13.92
CA LEU A 43 -4.08 -7.77 12.51
C LEU A 43 -3.85 -6.26 12.31
N ILE A 44 -2.77 -5.91 11.62
CA ILE A 44 -2.50 -4.53 11.21
C ILE A 44 -3.14 -4.31 9.84
N ILE A 45 -4.17 -3.46 9.79
CA ILE A 45 -4.81 -3.05 8.53
C ILE A 45 -4.49 -1.60 8.26
N THR A 46 -3.93 -1.33 7.08
CA THR A 46 -3.87 0.03 6.54
C THR A 46 -4.82 0.13 5.36
N SER A 47 -5.44 1.30 5.18
CA SER A 47 -6.37 1.55 4.09
C SER A 47 -5.97 2.84 3.40
N GLY A 48 -5.98 2.80 2.09
CA GLY A 48 -5.53 3.89 1.21
C GLY A 48 -5.77 3.48 -0.22
N GLN A 49 -5.19 4.21 -1.16
CA GLN A 49 -5.28 3.88 -2.57
C GLN A 49 -3.99 4.25 -3.30
N ALA A 50 -3.37 3.24 -3.90
CA ALA A 50 -2.07 3.37 -4.56
C ALA A 50 -2.11 4.30 -5.78
N THR A 51 -3.12 4.12 -6.64
CA THR A 51 -3.35 4.97 -7.82
C THR A 51 -4.61 5.80 -7.60
N HIS A 52 -4.43 6.99 -7.06
CA HIS A 52 -5.54 7.88 -6.70
C HIS A 52 -5.29 9.28 -7.26
N ASN A 53 -5.90 9.58 -8.40
CA ASN A 53 -5.88 10.94 -8.96
C ASN A 53 -7.32 11.48 -9.00
N MET A 54 -7.74 12.25 -8.00
CA MET A 54 -9.08 12.87 -8.00
C MET A 54 -9.22 14.01 -9.01
N TYR A 55 -8.13 14.44 -9.64
CA TYR A 55 -8.13 15.48 -10.67
C TYR A 55 -8.20 14.90 -12.09
N ALA A 56 -8.15 13.57 -12.23
CA ALA A 56 -8.38 12.90 -13.50
C ALA A 56 -9.88 12.74 -13.78
N ASP A 57 -10.22 12.58 -15.06
CA ASP A 57 -11.57 12.24 -15.47
C ASP A 57 -11.99 10.87 -14.93
N TRP A 58 -13.28 10.76 -14.62
CA TRP A 58 -13.86 9.50 -14.18
C TRP A 58 -14.44 8.77 -15.37
N PHE A 59 -13.81 7.66 -15.71
CA PHE A 59 -14.20 6.89 -16.88
C PHE A 59 -15.27 5.83 -16.54
N PRO A 60 -16.16 5.51 -17.49
CA PRO A 60 -17.15 4.45 -17.30
C PRO A 60 -16.51 3.07 -17.20
N GLU A 61 -17.28 2.10 -16.72
CA GLU A 61 -16.88 0.70 -16.71
C GLU A 61 -16.56 0.21 -18.14
N GLY A 62 -15.50 -0.60 -18.27
CA GLY A 62 -15.01 -1.08 -19.57
C GLY A 62 -14.10 -0.10 -20.32
N HIS A 63 -13.89 1.12 -19.80
CA HIS A 63 -12.83 1.99 -20.32
C HIS A 63 -11.45 1.31 -20.15
N PRO A 64 -10.55 1.38 -21.14
CA PRO A 64 -9.18 0.91 -21.00
C PRO A 64 -8.49 1.53 -19.79
N ILE A 65 -7.61 0.77 -19.13
CA ILE A 65 -6.83 1.32 -18.02
C ILE A 65 -5.87 2.37 -18.58
N GLU A 66 -5.86 3.54 -17.96
CA GLU A 66 -4.96 4.61 -18.30
C GLU A 66 -3.49 4.16 -18.18
N PRO A 67 -2.62 4.38 -19.19
CA PRO A 67 -1.26 3.84 -19.20
C PRO A 67 -0.43 4.26 -17.98
N TRP A 68 -0.56 5.52 -17.56
CA TRP A 68 0.14 6.03 -16.39
C TRP A 68 -0.23 5.25 -15.13
N ALA A 69 -1.53 4.96 -14.94
CA ALA A 69 -2.08 4.17 -13.83
C ALA A 69 -1.51 2.76 -13.80
N LEU A 70 -1.47 2.12 -14.97
CA LEU A 70 -0.90 0.80 -15.14
C LEU A 70 0.60 0.77 -14.81
N GLU A 71 1.37 1.78 -15.25
CA GLU A 71 2.81 1.86 -14.99
C GLU A 71 3.14 1.96 -13.49
N PHE A 72 2.39 2.76 -12.73
CA PHE A 72 2.58 2.86 -11.28
C PHE A 72 2.23 1.54 -10.58
N GLN A 73 1.14 0.89 -10.99
CA GLN A 73 0.74 -0.41 -10.45
C GLN A 73 1.78 -1.51 -10.77
N ILE A 74 2.35 -1.51 -11.98
CA ILE A 74 3.43 -2.43 -12.35
C ILE A 74 4.67 -2.17 -11.50
N TRP A 75 5.02 -0.90 -11.24
CA TRP A 75 6.12 -0.54 -10.35
C TRP A 75 5.89 -1.09 -8.93
N LEU A 76 4.68 -0.97 -8.38
CA LEU A 76 4.34 -1.54 -7.08
C LEU A 76 4.50 -3.06 -7.05
N ASP A 77 3.93 -3.76 -8.04
CA ASP A 77 4.02 -5.22 -8.12
C ASP A 77 5.48 -5.68 -8.21
N LYS A 78 6.29 -5.01 -9.03
CA LYS A 78 7.73 -5.28 -9.18
C LYS A 78 8.57 -4.88 -7.96
N THR A 79 8.03 -4.11 -7.05
CA THR A 79 8.71 -3.71 -5.82
C THR A 79 8.31 -4.63 -4.66
N LEU A 80 7.06 -5.04 -4.57
CA LEU A 80 6.53 -5.57 -3.31
C LEU A 80 6.06 -7.00 -3.38
N SER A 81 5.64 -7.48 -4.55
CA SER A 81 5.15 -8.85 -4.66
C SER A 81 6.27 -9.88 -4.62
N SER A 82 5.88 -11.16 -4.55
CA SER A 82 6.77 -12.31 -4.71
C SER A 82 7.45 -12.37 -6.08
N ALA A 83 6.94 -11.68 -7.11
CA ALA A 83 7.56 -11.60 -8.42
C ALA A 83 8.75 -10.62 -8.47
N SER A 84 8.96 -9.83 -7.42
CA SER A 84 10.07 -8.88 -7.35
C SER A 84 11.40 -9.58 -7.04
N THR A 85 12.45 -9.18 -7.75
CA THR A 85 13.83 -9.65 -7.55
C THR A 85 14.63 -8.75 -6.60
N GLN A 86 13.98 -7.76 -5.97
CA GLN A 86 14.64 -6.78 -5.11
C GLN A 86 14.86 -7.35 -3.70
N THR A 87 15.98 -6.99 -3.09
CA THR A 87 16.30 -7.24 -1.67
C THR A 87 15.40 -6.43 -0.74
N TYR A 88 15.30 -6.82 0.54
CA TYR A 88 14.60 -6.03 1.57
C TYR A 88 14.99 -4.54 1.53
N LYS A 89 16.30 -4.26 1.45
CA LYS A 89 16.80 -2.88 1.43
C LYS A 89 16.33 -2.10 0.21
N GLU A 90 16.37 -2.68 -0.98
CA GLU A 90 15.92 -2.00 -2.21
C GLU A 90 14.41 -1.74 -2.20
N ARG A 91 13.63 -2.65 -1.64
CA ARG A 91 12.18 -2.49 -1.46
C ARG A 91 11.87 -1.40 -0.46
N MET A 92 12.55 -1.38 0.68
CA MET A 92 12.47 -0.32 1.67
C MET A 92 12.84 1.03 1.04
N ASP A 93 13.98 1.12 0.36
CA ASP A 93 14.44 2.35 -0.32
C ASP A 93 13.39 2.83 -1.34
N SER A 94 12.78 1.92 -2.10
CA SER A 94 11.72 2.23 -3.06
C SER A 94 10.44 2.69 -2.38
N ALA A 95 10.04 2.06 -1.26
CA ALA A 95 8.87 2.41 -0.48
C ALA A 95 9.01 3.79 0.16
N ILE A 96 10.18 4.14 0.72
CA ILE A 96 10.41 5.48 1.29
C ILE A 96 10.58 6.54 0.20
N ALA A 97 11.11 6.18 -0.96
CA ALA A 97 11.31 7.07 -2.09
C ALA A 97 10.17 7.01 -3.11
N TRP A 98 8.97 6.54 -2.72
CA TRP A 98 7.84 6.30 -3.64
C TRP A 98 7.45 7.50 -4.50
N LYS A 99 7.73 8.73 -4.06
CA LYS A 99 7.52 9.96 -4.85
C LYS A 99 8.36 10.01 -6.14
N LYS A 100 9.39 9.17 -6.27
CA LYS A 100 10.20 9.00 -7.48
C LYS A 100 9.67 7.90 -8.41
N ALA A 101 8.61 7.18 -8.00
CA ALA A 101 8.01 6.15 -8.82
C ALA A 101 7.41 6.74 -10.11
N PRO A 102 7.25 5.92 -11.17
CA PRO A 102 6.67 6.36 -12.44
C PRO A 102 5.32 7.04 -12.22
N ASN A 103 5.16 8.28 -12.70
CA ASN A 103 3.91 9.03 -12.61
C ASN A 103 3.42 9.35 -11.19
N ALA A 104 4.23 9.19 -10.13
CA ALA A 104 3.80 9.43 -8.74
C ALA A 104 3.17 10.82 -8.54
N SER A 105 3.70 11.86 -9.18
CA SER A 105 3.18 13.23 -9.12
C SER A 105 1.82 13.43 -9.79
N ILE A 106 1.36 12.49 -10.63
CA ILE A 106 0.04 12.52 -11.24
C ILE A 106 -1.04 12.21 -10.19
N TYR A 107 -0.81 11.22 -9.34
CA TYR A 107 -1.75 10.80 -8.29
C TYR A 107 -1.65 11.67 -7.04
N HIS A 108 -0.41 11.95 -6.63
CA HIS A 108 -0.12 12.27 -5.24
C HIS A 108 0.30 13.72 -5.06
N ARG A 109 -0.62 14.63 -5.41
CA ARG A 109 -0.39 16.09 -5.42
C ARG A 109 -0.50 16.76 -4.04
N THR A 110 -1.19 16.13 -3.09
CA THR A 110 -1.41 16.61 -1.71
C THR A 110 -0.98 15.53 -0.71
N PRO A 111 -1.00 15.79 0.61
CA PRO A 111 -0.73 14.75 1.60
C PRO A 111 -1.62 13.52 1.35
N ASP A 112 -0.99 12.35 1.43
CA ASP A 112 -1.23 11.29 0.45
C ASP A 112 -1.69 9.97 1.11
N HIS A 113 -2.73 9.40 0.52
CA HIS A 113 -3.30 8.07 0.78
C HIS A 113 -2.29 6.94 0.54
N PHE A 114 -1.18 7.18 -0.18
CA PHE A 114 -0.07 6.24 -0.30
C PHE A 114 0.73 6.10 1.00
N THR A 115 0.68 7.07 1.91
CA THR A 115 1.51 7.04 3.13
C THR A 115 1.14 5.85 4.03
N THR A 116 -0.14 5.49 4.09
CA THR A 116 -0.62 4.30 4.83
C THR A 116 -0.05 3.00 4.25
N PHE A 117 0.28 3.00 2.95
CA PHE A 117 0.98 1.90 2.30
C PHE A 117 2.41 1.73 2.85
N VAL A 118 3.13 2.84 3.04
CA VAL A 118 4.50 2.83 3.57
C VAL A 118 4.53 2.27 5.00
N VAL A 119 3.52 2.59 5.81
CA VAL A 119 3.35 2.01 7.16
C VAL A 119 3.12 0.50 7.07
N ALA A 120 2.27 0.01 6.16
CA ALA A 120 2.07 -1.43 5.99
C ALA A 120 3.35 -2.15 5.55
N ALA A 121 4.12 -1.57 4.63
CA ALA A 121 5.40 -2.15 4.22
C ALA A 121 6.39 -2.24 5.39
N GLY A 122 6.47 -1.21 6.24
CA GLY A 122 7.31 -1.24 7.44
C GLY A 122 6.85 -2.27 8.47
N ALA A 123 5.54 -2.50 8.58
CA ALA A 123 4.98 -3.49 9.51
C ALA A 123 5.11 -4.93 9.00
N GLY A 124 5.03 -5.13 7.69
CA GLY A 124 4.91 -6.45 7.07
C GLY A 124 6.19 -7.04 6.49
N MET A 125 7.12 -6.22 5.98
CA MET A 125 8.35 -6.75 5.38
C MET A 125 9.31 -7.26 6.45
N GLU A 126 9.84 -8.46 6.22
CA GLU A 126 10.93 -9.05 7.00
C GLU A 126 12.19 -9.16 6.14
N GLU A 127 13.38 -9.20 6.76
CA GLU A 127 14.64 -9.20 6.00
C GLU A 127 14.79 -10.43 5.09
N ASP A 128 14.31 -11.59 5.56
CA ASP A 128 14.32 -12.87 4.86
C ASP A 128 13.06 -13.12 4.03
N HIS A 129 11.92 -12.51 4.41
CA HIS A 129 10.63 -12.63 3.70
C HIS A 129 9.98 -11.25 3.42
N PRO A 130 10.60 -10.40 2.57
CA PRO A 130 10.09 -9.03 2.34
C PRO A 130 8.88 -8.97 1.40
N ALA A 131 8.56 -10.06 0.70
CA ALA A 131 7.53 -10.05 -0.32
C ALA A 131 6.12 -10.11 0.29
N ALA A 132 5.22 -9.30 -0.25
CA ALA A 132 3.78 -9.42 -0.03
C ALA A 132 3.17 -10.43 -1.00
N GLU A 133 2.13 -11.11 -0.55
CA GLU A 133 1.13 -11.70 -1.43
C GLU A 133 0.22 -10.60 -1.97
N LYS A 134 0.04 -10.54 -3.29
CA LYS A 134 -0.94 -9.66 -3.92
C LYS A 134 -2.31 -10.32 -3.84
N LEU A 135 -3.15 -9.82 -2.94
CA LEU A 135 -4.54 -10.23 -2.84
C LEU A 135 -5.32 -9.47 -3.93
N ASN A 136 -5.94 -10.22 -4.85
CA ASN A 136 -6.55 -9.68 -6.07
C ASN A 136 -7.38 -8.41 -5.81
N GLY A 137 -7.24 -7.46 -6.72
CA GLY A 137 -8.00 -6.22 -6.73
C GLY A 137 -8.25 -5.78 -8.16
N GLY A 138 -9.49 -5.39 -8.43
CA GLY A 138 -9.91 -4.91 -9.75
C GLY A 138 -9.44 -3.48 -10.02
N TRP A 139 -9.97 -2.93 -11.10
CA TRP A 139 -9.78 -1.54 -11.48
C TRP A 139 -11.12 -0.82 -11.51
N GLY A 140 -11.11 0.48 -11.22
CA GLY A 140 -12.26 1.36 -11.32
C GLY A 140 -11.89 2.69 -11.96
N LEU A 141 -12.90 3.35 -12.55
CA LEU A 141 -12.80 4.71 -13.07
C LEU A 141 -11.62 4.93 -14.03
N GLY A 142 -11.22 3.91 -14.79
CA GLY A 142 -10.10 3.95 -15.75
C GLY A 142 -8.69 4.03 -15.14
N HIS A 143 -8.53 4.40 -13.87
CA HIS A 143 -7.21 4.65 -13.30
C HIS A 143 -7.04 4.27 -11.81
N MET A 144 -8.10 3.86 -11.12
CA MET A 144 -8.04 3.47 -9.71
C MET A 144 -7.80 1.97 -9.59
N SER A 145 -6.69 1.60 -8.98
CA SER A 145 -6.36 0.21 -8.64
C SER A 145 -6.88 -0.09 -7.24
N PHE A 146 -7.56 -1.23 -7.12
CA PHE A 146 -8.01 -1.77 -5.83
C PHE A 146 -7.14 -2.94 -5.38
N ALA A 147 -5.92 -3.05 -5.90
CA ALA A 147 -4.97 -4.08 -5.51
C ALA A 147 -4.68 -4.03 -4.00
N ASN A 148 -4.72 -5.20 -3.35
CA ASN A 148 -4.40 -5.36 -1.94
C ASN A 148 -3.12 -6.18 -1.80
N TYR A 149 -2.38 -5.95 -0.72
CA TYR A 149 -1.13 -6.63 -0.44
C TYR A 149 -1.14 -7.09 1.02
N ALA A 150 -0.71 -8.33 1.25
CA ALA A 150 -0.62 -8.90 2.58
C ALA A 150 0.75 -9.53 2.81
N TRP A 151 1.32 -9.29 3.98
CA TRP A 151 2.53 -9.94 4.47
C TRP A 151 2.16 -10.93 5.57
N GLY A 152 3.03 -11.93 5.79
CA GLY A 152 2.81 -12.95 6.82
C GLY A 152 1.63 -13.89 6.53
N VAL A 153 1.15 -13.94 5.29
CA VAL A 153 0.12 -14.87 4.84
C VAL A 153 0.76 -16.11 4.22
N GLY A 154 0.26 -17.30 4.57
CA GLY A 154 0.73 -18.57 4.00
C GLY A 154 2.08 -19.09 4.50
N GLN A 155 2.55 -18.59 5.66
CA GLN A 155 3.68 -19.18 6.40
C GLN A 155 3.24 -20.39 7.24
#